data_AF-A0A945PP82-F1
#
_entry.id   AF-A0A945PP82-F1
#
_cell.length_a   1.000
_cell.length_b   1.000
_cell.length_c   1.000
_cell.angle_alpha   90.00
_cell.angle_beta   90.00
_cell.angle_gamma   90.00
#
_symmetry.space_group_name_H-M   'P 1'
#
loop_
_entity.id
_entity.type
_entity.pdbx_description
1 polymer ?
#
loop_
_entity_poly.entity_id
_entity_poly.type
_entity_poly.pdbx_seq_one_letter_code
_entity_poly.pdbx_strand_id
1 'polypeptide(L)'
;DGDFMDAVNPDSIKVIHAVVEPNTVDLPAETVVQFERLGYFCIDRFDSTADAPVLNQTIGLKSGWKPKPSNQPKKAKKSKKA
;
A
#
# COMPACT_ATOMS: atom_id res chain seq x y z
N ASP A 1 10.77 19.07 20.85
CA ASP A 1 9.86 17.91 20.78
C ASP A 1 8.65 18.30 19.95
N GLY A 2 8.33 17.54 18.90
CA GLY A 2 7.17 17.75 18.03
C GLY A 2 6.06 16.76 18.38
N ASP A 3 4.82 17.08 17.99
CA ASP A 3 3.67 16.20 18.21
C ASP A 3 3.82 14.94 17.34
N PHE A 4 3.40 13.77 17.83
CA PHE A 4 3.43 12.55 17.03
C PHE A 4 2.52 12.67 15.80
N MET A 5 1.47 13.49 15.88
CA MET A 5 0.58 13.79 14.76
C MET A 5 1.33 14.45 13.59
N ASP A 6 2.42 15.16 13.86
CA ASP A 6 3.26 15.79 12.81
C ASP A 6 4.02 14.74 11.96
N ALA A 7 4.11 13.49 12.44
CA ALA A 7 4.81 12.41 11.76
C ALA A 7 3.87 11.46 10.99
N VAL A 8 2.57 11.70 11.00
CA VAL A 8 1.59 10.87 10.27
C VAL A 8 1.84 11.00 8.77
N ASN A 9 1.89 9.85 8.07
CA ASN A 9 2.00 9.84 6.62
C ASN A 9 0.65 10.24 5.99
N PRO A 10 0.54 11.37 5.27
CA PRO A 10 -0.69 11.75 4.59
C PRO A 10 -1.07 10.77 3.46
N ASP A 11 -0.10 10.04 2.91
CA ASP A 11 -0.28 9.04 1.86
C ASP A 11 -0.49 7.62 2.41
N SER A 12 -0.82 7.48 3.69
CA SER A 12 -1.02 6.17 4.34
C SER A 12 -2.24 5.40 3.80
N ILE A 13 -3.19 6.09 3.19
CA ILE A 13 -4.37 5.51 2.57
C ILE A 13 -4.64 6.16 1.22
N LYS A 14 -4.99 5.33 0.22
CA LYS A 14 -5.42 5.79 -1.09
C LYS A 14 -6.60 4.94 -1.55
N VAL A 15 -7.75 5.58 -1.71
CA VAL A 15 -8.95 4.95 -2.25
C VAL A 15 -9.00 5.16 -3.76
N ILE A 16 -9.22 4.08 -4.51
CA ILE A 16 -9.35 4.10 -5.97
C ILE A 16 -10.58 3.31 -6.40
N HIS A 17 -11.18 3.71 -7.52
CA HIS A 17 -12.17 2.89 -8.21
C HIS A 17 -11.50 2.09 -9.33
N ALA A 18 -11.77 0.80 -9.38
CA ALA A 18 -11.19 -0.13 -10.33
C ALA A 18 -12.22 -1.16 -10.79
N VAL A 19 -11.87 -1.90 -11.83
CA VAL A 19 -12.65 -3.03 -12.33
C VAL A 19 -11.99 -4.32 -11.88
N VAL A 20 -12.79 -5.28 -11.44
CA VAL A 20 -12.36 -6.60 -11.00
C VAL A 20 -13.11 -7.67 -11.77
N GLU A 21 -12.59 -8.90 -11.75
CA GLU A 21 -13.29 -10.04 -12.35
C GLU A 21 -14.62 -10.33 -11.62
N PRO A 22 -15.67 -10.77 -12.35
CA PRO A 22 -16.98 -11.04 -11.77
C PRO A 22 -16.95 -12.01 -10.58
N ASN A 23 -16.09 -13.02 -10.63
CA ASN A 23 -15.97 -14.04 -9.57
C ASN A 23 -15.49 -13.49 -8.22
N THR A 24 -14.94 -12.27 -8.19
CA THR A 24 -14.43 -11.65 -6.95
C THR A 24 -15.54 -11.00 -6.12
N VAL A 25 -16.68 -10.68 -6.74
CA VAL A 25 -17.79 -9.94 -6.10
C VAL A 25 -18.50 -10.79 -5.05
N ASP A 26 -18.63 -12.10 -5.29
CA ASP A 26 -19.37 -13.02 -4.42
C ASP A 26 -18.49 -13.66 -3.33
N LEU A 27 -17.23 -13.24 -3.20
CA LEU A 27 -16.34 -13.81 -2.20
C LEU A 27 -16.74 -13.37 -0.79
N PRO A 28 -16.69 -14.29 0.20
CA PRO A 28 -16.94 -13.92 1.59
C PRO A 28 -15.99 -12.83 2.08
N ALA A 29 -16.46 -12.02 3.02
CA ALA A 29 -15.61 -11.11 3.78
C ALA A 29 -14.36 -11.82 4.32
N GLU A 30 -13.24 -11.10 4.39
CA GLU A 30 -11.94 -11.62 4.83
C GLU A 30 -11.30 -12.67 3.90
N THR A 31 -11.92 -12.99 2.76
CA THR A 31 -11.28 -13.83 1.72
C THR A 31 -10.06 -13.11 1.16
N VAL A 32 -8.93 -13.81 1.10
CA VAL A 32 -7.67 -13.30 0.54
C VAL A 32 -7.52 -13.75 -0.91
N VAL A 33 -7.25 -12.80 -1.79
CA VAL A 33 -6.99 -13.03 -3.22
C VAL A 33 -5.67 -12.40 -3.64
N GLN A 34 -5.02 -13.00 -4.64
CA GLN A 34 -3.86 -12.41 -5.29
C GLN A 34 -4.28 -11.81 -6.62
N PHE A 35 -4.15 -10.49 -6.75
CA PHE A 35 -4.27 -9.84 -8.05
C PHE A 35 -2.93 -9.87 -8.76
N GLU A 36 -2.96 -10.38 -9.99
CA GLU A 36 -1.77 -10.60 -10.79
C GLU A 36 -0.94 -9.33 -10.92
N ARG A 37 0.36 -9.44 -10.63
CA ARG A 37 1.34 -8.35 -10.71
C ARG A 37 1.09 -7.15 -9.79
N LEU A 38 0.02 -7.16 -8.98
CA LEU A 38 -0.33 -6.07 -8.07
C LEU A 38 0.03 -6.42 -6.62
N GLY A 39 -0.56 -7.49 -6.08
CA GLY A 39 -0.42 -7.80 -4.67
C GLY A 39 -1.47 -8.76 -4.16
N TYR A 40 -1.48 -8.91 -2.84
CA TYR A 40 -2.52 -9.61 -2.10
C TYR A 40 -3.52 -8.61 -1.54
N PHE A 41 -4.79 -8.96 -1.66
CA PHE A 41 -5.92 -8.15 -1.24
C PHE A 41 -6.86 -9.01 -0.40
N CYS A 42 -7.63 -8.38 0.49
CA CYS A 42 -8.74 -9.02 1.19
C CYS A 42 -10.05 -8.28 0.95
N ILE A 43 -11.15 -9.02 0.92
CA ILE A 43 -12.51 -8.43 0.92
C ILE A 43 -12.74 -7.77 2.28
N ASP A 44 -13.06 -6.47 2.27
CA ASP A 44 -13.34 -5.75 3.50
C ASP A 44 -14.58 -6.31 4.20
N ARG A 45 -14.53 -6.37 5.54
CA ARG A 45 -15.59 -7.00 6.34
C ARG A 45 -16.73 -6.07 6.74
N PHE A 46 -16.53 -4.76 6.63
CA PHE A 46 -17.44 -3.73 7.10
C PHE A 46 -18.01 -2.91 5.94
N ASP A 47 -17.16 -2.55 4.99
CA ASP A 47 -17.48 -1.63 3.89
C ASP A 47 -17.85 -2.35 2.59
N SER A 48 -17.50 -3.64 2.45
CA SER A 48 -17.78 -4.40 1.23
C SER A 48 -19.24 -4.87 1.17
N THR A 49 -19.87 -4.71 0.01
CA THR A 49 -21.24 -5.18 -0.28
C THR A 49 -21.30 -5.88 -1.64
N ALA A 50 -22.39 -6.59 -1.92
CA ALA A 50 -22.58 -7.27 -3.21
C ALA A 50 -22.62 -6.30 -4.40
N ASP A 51 -23.19 -5.10 -4.23
CA ASP A 51 -23.29 -4.09 -5.29
C ASP A 51 -22.02 -3.21 -5.39
N ALA A 52 -21.25 -3.12 -4.30
CA ALA A 52 -20.05 -2.31 -4.20
C ALA A 52 -18.97 -3.08 -3.41
N PRO A 53 -18.21 -3.96 -4.07
CA PRO A 53 -17.13 -4.70 -3.41
C PRO A 53 -15.98 -3.76 -3.04
N VAL A 54 -15.51 -3.87 -1.80
CA VAL A 54 -14.36 -3.12 -1.28
C VAL A 54 -13.25 -4.10 -0.96
N LEU A 55 -12.06 -3.83 -1.52
CA LEU A 55 -10.89 -4.66 -1.31
C LEU A 55 -9.73 -3.84 -0.75
N ASN A 56 -9.17 -4.32 0.35
CA ASN A 56 -8.02 -3.72 0.99
C ASN A 56 -6.73 -4.38 0.52
N GLN A 57 -5.72 -3.60 0.16
CA GLN A 57 -4.41 -4.13 -0.19
C GLN A 57 -3.66 -4.56 1.08
N THR A 58 -3.48 -5.87 1.26
CA THR A 58 -2.71 -6.43 2.38
C THR A 58 -1.22 -6.15 2.20
N ILE A 59 -0.67 -6.48 1.01
CA ILE A 59 0.72 -6.23 0.67
C ILE A 59 0.93 -6.23 -0.85
N GLY A 60 1.82 -5.36 -1.34
CA GLY A 60 2.27 -5.39 -2.73
C GLY A 60 3.24 -6.55 -3.01
N LEU A 61 3.34 -6.96 -4.27
CA LEU A 61 4.35 -7.95 -4.66
C LEU A 61 5.77 -7.39 -4.55
N LYS A 62 6.72 -8.26 -4.23
CA LYS A 62 8.15 -7.90 -4.23
C LYS A 62 8.61 -7.59 -5.65
N SER A 63 8.95 -6.33 -5.91
CA SER A 63 9.66 -5.96 -7.13
C SER A 63 11.13 -6.37 -7.04
N GLY A 64 11.62 -7.07 -8.08
CA GLY A 64 13.04 -7.42 -8.22
C GLY A 64 13.90 -6.30 -8.81
N TRP A 65 13.29 -5.19 -9.23
CA TRP A 65 14.01 -4.10 -9.88
C TRP A 65 14.79 -3.28 -8.84
N LYS A 66 16.13 -3.33 -8.92
CA LYS A 66 17.00 -2.40 -8.21
C LYS A 66 17.38 -1.27 -9.17
N PRO A 67 16.93 -0.02 -8.95
CA PRO A 67 17.43 1.10 -9.74
C PRO A 67 18.95 1.19 -9.56
N LYS A 68 19.67 1.51 -10.65
CA LYS A 68 21.11 1.79 -10.57
C LYS A 68 21.34 2.85 -9.50
N PRO A 69 22.37 2.70 -8.64
CA PRO A 69 22.67 3.71 -7.63
C PRO A 69 22.84 5.05 -8.33
N SER A 70 21.91 5.98 -8.07
CA SER A 70 22.03 7.34 -8.58
C SER A 70 23.27 7.95 -7.94
N ASN A 71 24.16 8.49 -8.77
CA ASN A 71 25.41 9.12 -8.36
C ASN A 71 25.13 10.49 -7.69
N GLN A 72 24.33 10.51 -6.63
CA GLN A 72 24.05 11.73 -5.87
C GLN A 72 25.17 11.95 -4.84
N PRO A 73 25.74 13.17 -4.77
CA PRO A 73 26.78 13.47 -3.79
C PRO A 73 26.18 13.39 -2.38
N LYS A 74 26.75 12.49 -1.55
CA LYS A 74 26.37 12.36 -0.14
C LYS A 74 26.67 13.69 0.56
N LYS A 75 25.64 14.39 1.06
CA LYS A 75 25.83 15.59 1.90
C LYS A 75 26.70 15.22 3.10
N ALA A 76 27.83 15.90 3.25
CA ALA A 76 28.77 15.71 4.34
C ALA A 76 28.08 16.00 5.69
N LYS A 77 28.02 14.99 6.57
CA LYS A 77 27.63 15.18 7.97
C LYS A 77 28.70 16.03 8.65
N LYS A 78 28.40 17.30 8.96
CA LYS A 78 29.24 18.11 9.85
C LYS A 78 29.18 17.49 11.25
N SER A 79 30.29 16.93 11.71
CA SER A 79 30.47 16.55 13.11
C SER A 79 30.58 17.83 13.95
N LYS A 80 29.63 18.05 14.86
CA LYS A 80 29.84 18.96 16.00
C LYS A 80 30.72 18.22 17.00
N LYS A 81 31.98 18.62 17.10
CA LYS A 81 32.84 18.35 18.27
C LYS A 81 32.44 19.31 19.38
N ALA A 82 32.17 18.77 20.56
CA ALA A 82 32.33 19.45 21.85
C ALA A 82 33.33 18.62 22.64
#